data_AF-A0A078IY64-F1
#
_entry.id   AF-A0A078IY64-F1
#
_cell.length_a   1.000
_cell.length_b   1.000
_cell.length_c   1.000
_cell.angle_alpha   90.00
_cell.angle_beta   90.00
_cell.angle_gamma   90.00
#
_symmetry.space_group_name_H-M   'P 1'
#
loop_
_entity.id
_entity.type
_entity.pdbx_description
1 polymer ?
#
loop_
_entity_poly.entity_id
_entity_poly.type
_entity_poly.pdbx_seq_one_letter_code
_entity_poly.pdbx_strand_id
1 'polypeptide(L)' 'MNNYIINKYAFQLPGAVSVAATLFTAEPALSEDVLTKTFQVESKMVDKIKERLATKK' A
#
# COMPACT_ATOMS: atom_id res chain seq x y z
N MET A 1 26.38 -5.78 -13.89
CA MET A 1 26.61 -4.68 -12.91
C MET A 1 25.57 -4.84 -11.82
N ASN A 2 25.98 -4.92 -10.56
CA ASN A 2 25.05 -5.02 -9.42
C ASN A 2 24.85 -3.63 -8.83
N ASN A 3 23.59 -3.24 -8.61
CA ASN A 3 23.24 -1.94 -8.03
C ASN A 3 22.94 -2.12 -6.54
N TYR A 4 23.61 -1.35 -5.68
CA TYR A 4 23.38 -1.35 -4.23
C TYR A 4 23.01 0.06 -3.76
N ILE A 5 22.09 0.15 -2.80
CA ILE A 5 21.70 1.38 -2.12
C ILE A 5 22.00 1.23 -0.63
N ILE A 6 22.67 2.21 -0.03
CA ILE A 6 22.96 2.28 1.41
C ILE A 6 22.25 3.50 1.98
N ASN A 7 21.40 3.30 2.99
CA ASN A 7 20.63 4.37 3.66
C ASN A 7 21.03 4.49 5.13
N LYS A 8 20.89 5.70 5.70
CA LYS A 8 21.09 5.98 7.14
C LYS A 8 19.83 6.63 7.71
N TYR A 9 19.37 6.14 8.86
CA TYR A 9 18.26 6.71 9.61
C TYR A 9 18.75 7.27 10.95
N ALA A 10 18.14 8.37 11.39
CA ALA A 10 18.48 9.02 12.66
C ALA A 10 17.85 8.32 13.89
N PHE A 11 16.91 7.40 13.67
CA PHE A 11 16.21 6.66 14.71
C PHE A 11 16.55 5.18 14.65
N GLN A 12 16.63 4.52 15.81
CA GLN A 12 16.88 3.08 15.91
C GLN A 12 15.74 2.23 15.33
N LEU A 13 14.50 2.75 15.40
CA LEU A 13 13.31 2.14 14.84
C LEU A 13 12.65 3.13 13.87
N PRO A 14 13.21 3.34 12.67
CA PRO A 14 12.69 4.34 11.74
C PRO A 14 11.28 4.01 11.23
N GLY A 15 10.88 2.73 11.31
CA GLY A 15 9.64 2.24 10.73
C GLY A 15 9.65 2.29 9.21
N ALA A 16 8.87 1.42 8.57
CA ALA A 16 8.59 1.51 7.16
C ALA A 16 7.12 1.15 6.94
N VAL A 17 6.38 2.04 6.30
CA VAL A 17 4.96 1.85 6.02
C VAL A 17 4.80 1.89 4.51
N SER A 18 4.37 0.77 3.93
CA SER A 18 4.04 0.70 2.52
C SER A 18 2.68 1.36 2.31
N VAL A 19 2.64 2.51 1.63
CA VAL A 19 1.40 3.25 1.37
C VAL A 19 0.34 2.36 0.72
N ALA A 20 0.72 1.58 -0.30
CA ALA A 20 -0.22 0.72 -1.02
C ALA A 20 -0.79 -0.39 -0.13
N ALA A 21 0.07 -1.10 0.62
CA ALA A 21 -0.40 -2.15 1.53
C ALA A 21 -1.26 -1.55 2.66
N THR A 22 -0.82 -0.45 3.25
CA THR A 22 -1.55 0.21 4.33
C THR A 22 -2.92 0.74 3.91
N LEU A 23 -3.11 1.16 2.66
CA LEU A 23 -4.41 1.65 2.19
C LEU A 23 -5.33 0.53 1.66
N PHE A 24 -4.78 -0.46 0.96
CA PHE A 24 -5.59 -1.43 0.23
C PHE A 24 -5.64 -2.82 0.88
N THR A 25 -4.79 -3.11 1.87
CA THR A 25 -4.77 -4.40 2.58
C THR A 25 -4.82 -4.24 4.10
N ALA A 26 -5.31 -3.11 4.61
CA ALA A 26 -5.48 -2.87 6.04
C ALA A 26 -6.51 -3.83 6.66
N GLU A 27 -6.33 -4.10 7.96
CA GLU A 27 -7.30 -4.82 8.78
C GLU A 27 -7.62 -3.99 10.04
N PRO A 28 -8.87 -3.53 10.23
CA PRO A 28 -10.01 -3.64 9.29
C PRO A 28 -9.77 -2.85 8.00
N ALA A 29 -10.43 -3.27 6.91
CA ALA A 29 -10.31 -2.61 5.62
C ALA A 29 -10.89 -1.18 5.67
N LEU A 30 -10.24 -0.26 4.94
CA LEU A 30 -10.81 1.06 4.72
C LEU A 30 -12.10 0.96 3.92
N SER A 31 -13.03 1.87 4.23
CA SER A 31 -14.29 1.97 3.51
C SER A 31 -14.05 2.26 2.03
N GLU A 32 -14.83 1.59 1.18
CA GLU A 32 -14.67 1.68 -0.27
C GLU A 32 -15.01 3.08 -0.80
N ASP A 33 -15.99 3.76 -0.19
CA ASP A 33 -16.35 5.13 -0.56
C ASP A 33 -15.20 6.12 -0.27
N VAL A 34 -14.44 5.91 0.81
CA VAL A 34 -13.24 6.70 1.12
C VAL A 34 -12.18 6.49 0.04
N LEU A 35 -11.92 5.24 -0.36
CA LEU A 35 -10.92 4.91 -1.37
C LEU A 35 -11.32 5.47 -2.75
N THR A 36 -12.55 5.22 -3.20
CA THR A 36 -13.05 5.69 -4.50
C THR A 36 -13.08 7.22 -4.60
N LYS A 37 -13.53 7.92 -3.54
CA LYS A 37 -13.53 9.40 -3.52
C LYS A 37 -12.13 9.99 -3.46
N THR A 38 -11.24 9.44 -2.62
CA THR A 38 -9.87 9.95 -2.46
C THR A 38 -9.08 9.85 -3.76
N PHE A 39 -9.19 8.71 -4.44
CA PHE A 39 -8.46 8.45 -5.66
C PHE A 39 -9.21 8.85 -6.93
N GLN A 40 -10.47 9.28 -6.81
CA GLN A 40 -11.36 9.63 -7.93
C GLN A 40 -11.45 8.51 -8.97
N VAL A 41 -11.63 7.27 -8.48
CA VAL A 41 -11.75 6.07 -9.30
C VAL A 41 -13.02 5.29 -8.97
N GLU A 42 -13.44 4.44 -9.90
CA GLU A 42 -14.52 3.49 -9.68
C GLU A 42 -14.11 2.32 -8.77
N SER A 43 -15.10 1.73 -8.09
CA SER A 43 -14.95 0.51 -7.26
C SER A 43 -14.14 -0.61 -7.92
N LYS A 44 -14.40 -0.88 -9.20
CA LYS A 44 -13.68 -1.92 -9.95
C LYS A 44 -12.17 -1.69 -9.99
N MET A 45 -11.72 -0.44 -9.93
CA MET A 45 -10.29 -0.13 -9.90
C MET A 45 -9.71 -0.40 -8.50
N VAL A 46 -10.46 -0.09 -7.44
CA VAL A 46 -10.09 -0.42 -6.06
C VAL A 46 -9.94 -1.94 -5.89
N ASP A 47 -10.88 -2.71 -6.40
CA ASP A 47 -10.84 -4.19 -6.34
C ASP A 47 -9.64 -4.75 -7.08
N LYS A 48 -9.35 -4.27 -8.30
CA LYS A 48 -8.15 -4.67 -9.06
C LYS A 48 -6.85 -4.38 -8.30
N ILE A 49 -6.77 -3.27 -7.56
CA ILE A 49 -5.59 -2.94 -6.75
C ILE A 49 -5.47 -3.92 -5.58
N LYS A 50 -6.57 -4.20 -4.86
CA LYS A 50 -6.62 -5.19 -3.78
C LYS A 50 -6.19 -6.57 -4.26
N GLU A 51 -6.70 -7.03 -5.39
CA GLU A 51 -6.33 -8.32 -6.01
C GLU A 51 -4.84 -8.40 -6.37
N ARG A 52 -4.25 -7.31 -6.88
CA ARG A 52 -2.82 -7.26 -7.22
C ARG A 52 -1.91 -7.27 -6.01
N LEU A 53 -2.38 -6.73 -4.88
CA LEU A 53 -1.63 -6.67 -3.63
C LEU A 53 -1.87 -7.89 -2.73
N ALA A 54 -2.96 -8.62 -2.95
CA ALA A 54 -3.19 -9.90 -2.31
C ALA A 54 -2.04 -10.87 -2.66
N THR A 55 -1.44 -11.46 -1.62
CA THR A 55 -0.42 -12.48 -1.82
C THR A 55 -1.02 -13.66 -2.57
N LYS A 56 -0.42 -14.05 -3.71
CA LYS A 56 -0.73 -15.35 -4.31
C LYS A 56 -0.26 -16.42 -3.34
N LYS A 57 -1.22 -17.18 -2.80
CA LYS A 57 -0.93 -18.40 -2.05
C LYS A 57 -0.25 -19.43 -2.94
#